data_AF-A0A094FWA1-F1
#
_entry.id   AF-A0A094FWA1-F1
#
_cell.length_a   1.000
_cell.length_b   1.000
_cell.length_c   1.000
_cell.angle_alpha   90.00
_cell.angle_beta   90.00
_cell.angle_gamma   90.00
#
_symmetry.space_group_name_H-M   'P 1'
#
loop_
_entity.id
_entity.type
_entity.pdbx_description
1 polymer ?
#
loop_
_entity_poly.entity_id
_entity_poly.type
_entity_poly.pdbx_seq_one_letter_code
_entity_poly.pdbx_strand_id
1 'polypeptide(L)'
;MSEAAQSVNAPTKDAPVTPLPTPGAVPKKFPKGVVLGKDGKPCRSCTSFAAWSAMAASETSNSPAAKGKSTKIPATLPDDCPPDVEALGRASWTLLHSITAAYPEKPTLAEQSTAMSFVKSP
;
A
#
# COMPACT_ATOMS: atom_id res chain seq x y z
N MET A 1 -15.82 -28.44 -45.06
CA MET A 1 -15.13 -27.63 -46.08
C MET A 1 -14.44 -26.48 -45.36
N SER A 2 -13.14 -26.37 -45.21
CA SER A 2 -11.98 -27.20 -45.60
C SER A 2 -10.85 -26.89 -44.60
N GLU A 3 -9.93 -27.82 -44.52
CA GLU A 3 -8.76 -27.92 -43.64
C GLU A 3 -7.70 -26.83 -43.89
N ALA A 4 -6.93 -26.51 -42.84
CA ALA A 4 -5.54 -26.09 -42.97
C ALA A 4 -4.77 -26.46 -41.68
N ALA A 5 -4.12 -27.62 -41.71
CA ALA A 5 -2.94 -27.90 -40.90
C ALA A 5 -1.70 -27.37 -41.62
N GLN A 6 -0.75 -26.77 -40.88
CA GLN A 6 0.71 -26.66 -41.12
C GLN A 6 1.27 -25.70 -40.05
N SER A 7 2.02 -26.13 -39.02
CA SER A 7 3.41 -26.64 -38.99
C SER A 7 4.45 -25.64 -39.51
N VAL A 8 5.29 -25.07 -38.63
CA VAL A 8 6.74 -24.86 -38.85
C VAL A 8 7.50 -24.53 -37.55
N ASN A 9 8.79 -24.89 -37.58
CA ASN A 9 9.85 -25.08 -36.59
C ASN A 9 10.31 -23.92 -35.68
N ALA A 10 11.04 -24.33 -34.63
CA ALA A 10 11.79 -23.62 -33.57
C ALA A 10 12.94 -22.67 -34.05
N PRO A 11 13.92 -22.20 -33.22
CA PRO A 11 13.96 -21.74 -31.81
C PRO A 11 14.59 -20.33 -31.68
N THR A 12 14.14 -19.49 -30.74
CA THR A 12 14.89 -18.30 -30.26
C THR A 12 14.60 -18.14 -28.77
N LYS A 13 15.52 -18.57 -27.90
CA LYS A 13 16.61 -17.78 -27.31
C LYS A 13 16.11 -16.51 -26.62
N ASP A 14 16.39 -16.47 -25.32
CA ASP A 14 16.36 -15.31 -24.42
C ASP A 14 14.99 -14.96 -23.80
N ALA A 15 14.53 -15.84 -22.90
CA ALA A 15 13.71 -15.41 -21.77
C ALA A 15 14.53 -14.46 -20.89
N PRO A 16 14.05 -13.26 -20.52
CA PRO A 16 14.63 -12.52 -19.41
C PRO A 16 14.31 -13.27 -18.13
N VAL A 17 15.26 -14.11 -17.70
CA VAL A 17 15.32 -14.59 -16.32
C VAL A 17 15.37 -13.34 -15.45
N THR A 18 14.23 -13.00 -14.85
CA THR A 18 14.18 -12.06 -13.74
C THR A 18 15.03 -12.68 -12.64
N PRO A 19 16.10 -12.04 -12.16
CA PRO A 19 16.86 -12.56 -11.05
C PRO A 19 15.92 -12.64 -9.84
N LEU A 20 15.73 -13.85 -9.35
CA LEU A 20 15.15 -14.14 -8.05
C LEU A 20 15.87 -13.25 -7.00
N PRO A 21 15.17 -12.44 -6.21
CA PRO A 21 15.83 -11.69 -5.14
C PRO A 21 16.37 -12.67 -4.10
N THR A 22 17.69 -12.67 -3.96
CA THR A 22 18.47 -13.40 -2.96
C THR A 22 17.87 -13.25 -1.56
N PRO A 23 17.56 -14.36 -0.85
CA PRO A 23 17.17 -14.31 0.55
C PRO A 23 18.39 -13.99 1.41
N GLY A 24 18.55 -12.75 1.86
CA GLY A 24 19.73 -12.41 2.63
C GLY A 24 19.83 -10.97 3.10
N ALA A 25 18.98 -10.59 4.06
CA ALA A 25 19.33 -9.77 5.24
C ALA A 25 18.03 -9.26 5.87
N VAL A 26 17.39 -10.08 6.71
CA VAL A 26 16.32 -9.63 7.59
C VAL A 26 16.98 -9.07 8.85
N PRO A 27 17.02 -7.75 9.09
CA PRO A 27 17.41 -7.25 10.40
C PRO A 27 16.39 -7.72 11.44
N LYS A 28 16.90 -8.41 12.46
CA LYS A 28 16.19 -9.32 13.38
C LYS A 28 15.37 -8.66 14.50
N LYS A 29 14.89 -7.41 14.37
CA LYS A 29 14.00 -6.85 15.42
C LYS A 29 13.21 -5.65 14.93
N PHE A 30 12.11 -5.91 14.23
CA PHE A 30 11.11 -4.87 14.01
C PHE A 30 10.34 -4.63 15.33
N PRO A 31 10.07 -3.37 15.71
CA PRO A 31 9.22 -3.09 16.86
C PRO A 31 7.84 -3.73 16.65
N LYS A 32 7.20 -4.15 17.74
CA LYS A 32 5.88 -4.79 17.70
C LYS A 32 4.89 -3.85 16.99
N GLY A 33 4.22 -4.34 15.93
CA GLY A 33 3.22 -3.57 15.18
C GLY A 33 3.63 -3.14 13.77
N VAL A 34 4.85 -3.48 13.33
CA VAL A 34 5.30 -3.28 11.94
C VAL A 34 4.93 -4.50 11.11
N VAL A 35 4.04 -4.31 10.13
CA VAL A 35 3.67 -5.35 9.18
C VAL A 35 4.57 -5.27 7.96
N LEU A 36 5.13 -6.38 7.51
CA LEU A 36 5.89 -6.46 6.25
C LEU A 36 4.95 -6.66 5.08
N GLY A 37 5.18 -5.91 4.00
CA GLY A 37 4.49 -6.10 2.74
C GLY A 37 4.98 -7.35 2.00
N LYS A 38 4.34 -7.65 0.87
CA LYS A 38 4.71 -8.77 -0.04
C LYS A 38 6.14 -8.62 -0.58
N ASP A 39 6.67 -7.40 -0.58
CA ASP A 39 8.03 -7.06 -1.03
C ASP A 39 9.09 -7.13 0.09
N GLY A 40 8.73 -7.58 1.29
CA GLY A 40 9.64 -7.68 2.45
C GLY A 40 10.05 -6.35 3.09
N LYS A 41 9.51 -5.23 2.58
CA LYS A 41 9.70 -3.88 3.15
C LYS A 41 8.59 -3.58 4.18
N PRO A 42 8.82 -2.68 5.15
CA PRO A 42 7.76 -2.24 6.07
C PRO A 42 6.56 -1.66 5.30
N CYS A 43 5.36 -2.24 5.47
CA CYS A 43 4.14 -1.77 4.81
C CYS A 43 3.66 -0.46 5.46
N ARG A 44 3.81 0.67 4.77
CA ARG A 44 3.39 1.99 5.26
C ARG A 44 1.89 2.07 5.57
N SER A 45 1.05 1.45 4.74
CA SER A 45 -0.41 1.50 4.89
C SER A 45 -0.93 0.57 5.99
N CYS A 46 -0.14 -0.44 6.38
CA CYS A 46 -0.55 -1.48 7.33
C CYS A 46 0.00 -1.25 8.75
N THR A 47 0.87 -0.25 8.94
CA THR A 47 1.57 0.05 10.19
C THR A 47 1.05 1.35 10.78
N SER A 48 0.84 1.36 12.10
CA SER A 48 0.45 2.57 12.80
C SER A 48 1.56 3.63 12.73
N PHE A 49 1.18 4.90 12.83
CA PHE A 49 2.13 6.00 12.88
C PHE A 49 3.13 5.86 14.04
N ALA A 50 2.66 5.39 15.20
CA ALA A 50 3.50 5.17 16.38
C ALA A 50 4.56 4.08 16.15
N ALA A 51 4.19 2.98 15.49
CA ALA A 51 5.15 1.94 15.14
C ALA A 51 6.16 2.43 14.08
N TRP A 52 5.72 3.27 13.14
CA TRP A 52 6.59 3.85 12.12
C TRP A 52 7.58 4.87 12.69
N SER A 53 7.13 5.75 13.58
CA SER A 53 8.00 6.74 14.23
C SER A 53 9.03 6.08 15.14
N ALA A 54 8.66 5.00 15.83
CA ALA A 54 9.59 4.19 16.61
C ALA A 54 10.67 3.51 15.73
N MET A 55 10.30 2.99 14.55
CA MET A 55 11.29 2.47 13.60
C MET A 55 12.25 3.55 13.10
N ALA A 56 11.73 4.71 12.67
CA ALA A 56 12.56 5.80 12.16
C ALA A 56 13.54 6.35 13.22
N ALA A 57 13.11 6.40 14.49
CA ALA A 57 13.95 6.78 15.62
C ALA A 57 15.00 5.72 16.01
N SER A 58 14.77 4.44 15.64
CA SER A 58 15.71 3.34 15.93
C SER A 58 16.84 3.24 14.90
N GLU A 59 16.58 3.61 13.64
CA GLU A 59 17.56 3.61 12.55
C GLU A 59 18.52 4.82 12.63
N THR A 60 18.09 5.94 13.21
CA THR A 60 18.94 7.11 13.52
C THR A 60 19.42 7.01 14.97
N SER A 61 20.59 6.41 15.17
CA SER A 61 21.29 6.48 16.45
C SER A 61 21.63 7.95 16.78
N ASN A 62 21.02 8.49 17.84
CA ASN A 62 21.21 9.84 18.42
C ASN A 62 20.54 11.03 17.71
N SER A 63 19.26 11.26 17.97
CA SER A 63 18.74 12.63 18.17
C SER A 63 17.51 12.63 19.07
N PRO A 64 17.39 13.59 20.01
CA PRO A 64 16.25 13.67 20.89
C PRO A 64 15.03 14.04 20.05
N ALA A 65 14.00 13.20 20.14
CA ALA A 65 12.73 13.42 19.45
C ALA A 65 12.18 14.81 19.79
N ALA A 66 12.16 15.71 18.80
CA ALA A 66 11.35 16.91 18.88
C ALA A 66 9.89 16.42 19.05
N LYS A 67 9.34 16.60 20.26
CA LYS A 67 7.91 16.52 20.52
C LYS A 67 7.24 17.59 19.68
N GLY A 68 7.00 17.28 18.41
CA GLY A 68 6.07 18.02 17.58
C GLY A 68 4.75 18.04 18.34
N LYS A 69 4.30 19.23 18.72
CA LYS A 69 2.98 19.43 19.29
C LYS A 69 2.01 18.86 18.26
N SER A 70 1.44 17.69 18.57
CA SER A 70 0.23 17.25 17.91
C SER A 70 -0.78 18.33 18.26
N THR A 71 -1.07 19.21 17.29
CA THR A 71 -2.26 20.03 17.34
C THR A 71 -3.40 19.03 17.36
N LYS A 72 -3.83 18.69 18.58
CA LYS A 72 -5.04 17.92 18.81
C LYS A 72 -6.13 18.80 18.24
N ILE A 73 -6.53 18.53 17.01
CA ILE A 73 -7.79 19.06 16.50
C ILE A 73 -8.80 18.66 17.56
N PRO A 74 -9.56 19.60 18.16
CA PRO A 74 -10.54 19.23 19.17
C PRO A 74 -11.57 18.35 18.46
N ALA A 75 -11.45 17.04 18.60
CA ALA A 75 -12.57 16.14 18.44
C ALA A 75 -13.43 16.36 19.69
N THR A 76 -14.24 17.42 19.67
CA THR A 76 -15.22 17.69 20.72
C THR A 76 -16.61 17.47 20.15
N LEU A 77 -16.82 16.25 19.67
CA LEU A 77 -18.11 15.58 19.67
C LEU A 77 -17.85 14.19 20.29
N PRO A 78 -18.75 13.67 21.13
CA PRO A 78 -18.67 12.29 21.62
C PRO A 78 -18.49 11.31 20.45
N ASP A 79 -17.73 10.23 20.62
CA ASP A 79 -17.58 9.16 19.61
C ASP A 79 -18.94 8.53 19.18
N ASP A 80 -20.00 8.81 19.94
CA ASP A 80 -21.38 8.36 19.70
C ASP A 80 -22.15 9.25 18.69
N CYS A 81 -21.60 10.40 18.29
CA CYS A 81 -22.21 11.27 17.28
C CYS A 81 -21.73 10.91 15.87
N PRO A 82 -22.62 10.84 14.86
CA PRO A 82 -22.21 10.66 13.49
C PRO A 82 -21.29 11.83 13.05
N PRO A 83 -20.31 11.57 12.18
CA PRO A 83 -19.41 12.62 11.68
C PRO A 83 -20.21 13.71 10.96
N ASP A 84 -19.83 14.97 11.16
CA ASP A 84 -20.36 16.08 10.37
C ASP A 84 -19.93 15.97 8.88
N VAL A 85 -20.53 16.76 8.01
CA VAL A 85 -20.26 16.72 6.56
C VAL A 85 -18.80 16.97 6.20
N GLU A 86 -18.09 17.77 7.00
CA GLU A 86 -16.69 18.12 6.79
C GLU A 86 -15.77 16.97 7.23
N ALA A 87 -16.08 16.35 8.37
CA ALA A 87 -15.39 15.17 8.87
C ALA A 87 -15.61 13.96 7.93
N LEU A 88 -16.84 13.75 7.48
CA LEU A 88 -17.19 12.74 6.50
C LEU A 88 -16.46 12.98 5.17
N GLY A 89 -16.48 14.21 4.66
CA GLY A 89 -15.79 14.60 3.43
C GLY A 89 -14.29 14.34 3.49
N ARG A 90 -13.63 14.75 4.58
CA ARG A 90 -12.19 14.51 4.79
C ARG A 90 -11.85 13.01 4.87
N ALA A 91 -12.68 12.22 5.56
CA ALA A 91 -12.48 10.77 5.67
C ALA A 91 -12.63 10.09 4.30
N SER A 92 -13.68 10.44 3.54
CA SER A 92 -13.92 9.91 2.19
C SER A 92 -12.81 10.29 1.22
N TRP A 93 -12.34 11.54 1.24
CA TRP A 93 -11.23 11.98 0.40
C TRP A 93 -9.91 11.26 0.74
N THR A 94 -9.65 11.06 2.02
CA THR A 94 -8.47 10.30 2.49
C THR A 94 -8.53 8.85 2.02
N LEU A 95 -9.70 8.22 2.11
CA LEU A 95 -9.91 6.86 1.61
C LEU A 95 -9.66 6.79 0.10
N LEU A 96 -10.25 7.70 -0.68
CA LEU A 96 -10.08 7.73 -2.13
C LEU A 96 -8.60 7.85 -2.51
N HIS A 97 -7.88 8.79 -1.90
CA HIS A 97 -6.46 8.94 -2.16
C HIS A 97 -5.65 7.70 -1.78
N SER A 98 -5.98 7.06 -0.65
CA SER A 98 -5.33 5.82 -0.23
C SER A 98 -5.52 4.70 -1.25
N ILE A 99 -6.72 4.57 -1.84
CA ILE A 99 -7.00 3.62 -2.92
C ILE A 99 -6.16 3.97 -4.15
N THR A 100 -6.13 5.24 -4.57
CA THR A 100 -5.36 5.66 -5.76
C THR A 100 -3.85 5.45 -5.60
N ALA A 101 -3.30 5.66 -4.40
CA ALA A 101 -1.87 5.46 -4.13
C ALA A 101 -1.47 3.98 -4.15
N ALA A 102 -2.40 3.07 -3.83
CA ALA A 102 -2.18 1.63 -3.90
C ALA A 102 -2.55 1.03 -5.27
N TYR A 103 -3.18 1.82 -6.14
CA TYR A 103 -3.63 1.35 -7.45
C TYR A 103 -2.41 1.18 -8.39
N PRO A 104 -2.32 0.05 -9.11
CA PRO A 104 -1.15 -0.23 -9.94
C PRO A 104 -1.12 0.64 -11.20
N GLU A 105 0.09 0.93 -11.69
CA GLU A 105 0.32 1.64 -12.96
C GLU A 105 -0.29 0.92 -14.18
N LYS A 106 -0.33 -0.42 -14.13
CA LYS A 106 -0.88 -1.28 -15.19
C LYS A 106 -1.98 -2.19 -14.62
N PRO A 107 -3.22 -1.68 -14.49
CA PRO A 107 -4.30 -2.44 -13.90
C PRO A 107 -4.87 -3.49 -14.86
N THR A 108 -5.24 -4.64 -14.31
CA THR A 108 -6.00 -5.67 -15.01
C THR A 108 -7.45 -5.21 -15.28
N LEU A 109 -8.14 -5.85 -16.22
CA LEU A 109 -9.55 -5.53 -16.51
C LEU A 109 -10.46 -5.74 -15.29
N ALA A 110 -10.16 -6.72 -14.45
CA ALA A 110 -10.91 -6.98 -13.21
C ALA A 110 -10.72 -5.86 -12.18
N GLU A 111 -9.49 -5.36 -12.01
CA GLU A 111 -9.20 -4.23 -11.12
C GLU A 111 -9.86 -2.94 -11.60
N GLN A 112 -9.84 -2.69 -12.92
CA GLN A 112 -10.54 -1.54 -13.52
C GLN A 112 -12.05 -1.63 -13.29
N SER A 113 -12.65 -2.81 -13.53
CA SER A 113 -14.08 -3.02 -13.27
C SER A 113 -14.43 -2.78 -11.81
N THR A 114 -13.61 -3.28 -10.88
CA THR A 114 -13.83 -3.12 -9.44
C THR A 114 -13.72 -1.65 -9.02
N ALA A 115 -12.72 -0.92 -9.52
CA ALA A 115 -12.56 0.50 -9.25
C ALA A 115 -13.75 1.32 -9.79
N MET A 116 -14.22 1.02 -11.01
CA MET A 116 -15.41 1.66 -11.58
C MET A 116 -16.67 1.36 -10.78
N SER A 117 -16.85 0.12 -10.33
CA SER A 117 -17.98 -0.26 -9.48
C SER A 117 -17.95 0.46 -8.13
N PHE A 118 -16.77 0.60 -7.51
CA PHE A 118 -16.62 1.33 -6.25
C PHE A 118 -17.06 2.79 -6.36
N VAL A 119 -16.64 3.50 -7.42
CA VAL A 119 -16.97 4.91 -7.61
C VAL A 119 -18.43 5.13 -8.01
N LYS A 120 -19.04 4.17 -8.72
CA LYS A 120 -20.44 4.25 -9.17
C LYS A 120 -21.45 3.79 -8.12
N SER A 121 -20.99 3.13 -7.05
CA SER A 121 -21.88 2.70 -5.97
C SER A 121 -22.46 3.93 -5.25
N PRO A 122 -23.80 4.05 -5.15
CA PRO A 122 -24.44 5.09 -4.35
C PRO A 122 -24.22 4.89 -2.85
#